data_AF-A0A8S3AU79-F1
#
_entry.id   AF-A0A8S3AU79-F1
#
_cell.length_a   1.000
_cell.length_b   1.000
_cell.length_c   1.000
_cell.angle_alpha   90.00
_cell.angle_beta   90.00
_cell.angle_gamma   90.00
#
_symmetry.space_group_name_H-M   'P 1'
#
loop_
_entity.id
_entity.type
_entity.pdbx_description
1 polymer ?
#
loop_
_entity_poly.entity_id
_entity_poly.type
_entity_poly.pdbx_seq_one_letter_code
_entity_poly.pdbx_strand_id
1 'polypeptide(L)' 'MGIGRHCNKVFLIDFGLAKKYRDNRTRQHIPYREDKNLTGTAR' A
#
# COMPACT_ATOMS: atom_id res chain seq x y z
N MET A 1 -10.99 -3.86 12.58
CA MET A 1 -12.25 -3.18 12.93
C MET A 1 -11.97 -2.22 14.07
N GLY A 2 -12.62 -1.06 14.11
CA GLY A 2 -12.52 -0.13 15.25
C GLY A 2 -13.22 -0.66 16.51
N ILE A 3 -13.16 0.11 17.59
CA ILE A 3 -13.82 -0.20 18.86
C ILE A 3 -14.96 0.79 19.13
N GLY A 4 -15.89 0.41 20.03
CA GLY A 4 -17.01 1.27 20.45
C GLY A 4 -17.86 1.78 19.29
N ARG A 5 -18.02 3.11 19.19
CA ARG A 5 -18.77 3.79 18.12
C ARG A 5 -18.21 3.57 16.71
N HIS A 6 -17.06 2.91 16.59
CA HIS A 6 -16.40 2.59 15.32
C HIS A 6 -16.29 1.08 15.08
N CYS A 7 -17.06 0.26 15.80
CA CYS A 7 -17.06 -1.20 15.66
C CYS A 7 -17.38 -1.68 14.24
N ASN A 8 -18.16 -0.91 13.48
CA ASN A 8 -18.51 -1.19 12.08
C ASN A 8 -17.56 -0.55 11.06
N LYS A 9 -16.48 0.11 11.49
CA LYS A 9 -15.48 0.72 10.60
C LYS A 9 -14.24 -0.16 10.49
N VAL A 10 -13.87 -0.50 9.25
CA VAL A 10 -12.60 -1.15 8.93
C VAL A 10 -11.55 -0.07 8.67
N PHE A 11 -10.34 -0.27 9.20
CA PHE A 11 -9.20 0.63 8.99
C PHE A 11 -8.11 -0.14 8.25
N LEU A 12 -7.50 0.52 7.26
CA LEU A 12 -6.23 0.09 6.71
C LEU A 12 -5.13 0.63 7.61
N ILE A 13 -4.20 -0.24 8.00
CA ILE A 13 -3.06 0.08 8.84
C ILE A 13 -1.79 -0.47 8.19
N ASP A 14 -0.64 -0.06 8.72
CA ASP A 14 0.68 -0.47 8.25
C ASP A 14 0.97 -0.13 6.78
N PHE A 15 1.32 1.14 6.55
CA PHE A 15 1.78 1.63 5.26
C PHE A 15 3.31 1.53 5.10
N GLY A 16 4.01 0.75 5.94
CA GLY A 16 5.48 0.70 5.98
C GLY A 16 6.12 0.24 4.66
N LEU A 17 5.43 -0.59 3.89
CA LEU A 17 5.86 -1.07 2.56
C LEU A 17 5.18 -0.32 1.40
N ALA A 18 4.31 0.66 1.70
CA ALA A 18 3.60 1.38 0.66
C ALA A 18 4.58 2.20 -0.20
N LYS A 19 4.34 2.22 -1.52
CA LYS A 19 5.16 2.98 -2.46
C LYS A 19 4.30 3.66 -3.51
N LYS A 20 4.68 4.89 -3.88
CA LYS A 20 4.05 5.63 -4.97
C LYS A 20 4.23 4.89 -6.29
N TYR A 21 3.13 4.54 -6.96
CA TYR A 21 3.13 3.82 -8.25
C TYR A 21 3.02 4.75 -9.47
N ARG A 22 2.62 6.01 -9.27
CA ARG A 22 2.52 7.03 -10.32
C ARG A 22 2.85 8.42 -9.81
N ASP A 23 3.31 9.32 -10.68
CA ASP A 23 3.42 10.72 -10.28
C ASP A 23 2.03 11.36 -10.08
N ASN A 24 1.90 12.29 -9.14
CA ASN A 24 0.60 12.88 -8.80
C ASN A 24 0.20 14.01 -9.75
N ARG A 25 1.17 14.71 -10.35
CA ARG A 25 0.92 15.85 -11.25
C ARG A 25 0.78 15.37 -12.68
N THR A 26 1.72 14.55 -13.14
CA THR A 26 1.74 14.07 -14.53
C THR A 26 0.90 12.81 -14.74
N ARG A 27 0.53 12.12 -13.66
CA ARG A 27 -0.16 10.81 -13.68
C ARG A 27 0.66 9.70 -14.37
N GLN A 28 1.96 9.92 -14.60
CA GLN A 28 2.85 8.95 -15.23
C GLN A 28 3.11 7.75 -14.31
N HIS A 29 2.96 6.53 -14.84
CA HIS A 29 3.18 5.28 -14.12
C HIS A 29 4.68 4.94 -13.96
N ILE A 30 5.04 4.20 -12.92
CA ILE A 30 6.41 3.66 -12.77
C ILE A 30 6.75 2.68 -13.91
N PRO A 31 8.01 2.60 -14.35
CA PRO A 31 8.43 1.60 -15.32
C PRO A 31 8.40 0.19 -14.72
N TYR A 32 8.19 -0.80 -15.58
CA TYR A 32 8.34 -2.21 -15.24
C TYR A 32 9.80 -2.55 -14.88
N ARG A 33 10.00 -3.47 -13.92
CA ARG A 33 11.32 -3.95 -13.47
C ARG A 33 11.21 -5.39 -12.96
N GLU A 34 12.15 -6.25 -13.36
CA GLU A 34 12.17 -7.68 -13.01
C GLU A 34 12.98 -7.98 -11.73
N ASP A 35 14.05 -7.22 -11.45
CA ASP A 35 14.94 -7.44 -10.30
C ASP A 35 14.39 -6.87 -8.98
N LYS A 36 13.24 -7.38 -8.55
CA LYS A 36 12.65 -7.05 -7.25
C LYS A 36 12.74 -8.25 -6.31
N ASN A 37 13.50 -8.07 -5.23
CA ASN A 37 13.47 -8.99 -4.10
C ASN A 37 12.05 -9.03 -3.51
N LEU A 38 11.64 -10.22 -3.06
CA LEU A 38 10.39 -10.40 -2.36
C LEU A 38 10.34 -9.52 -1.10
N THR A 39 9.32 -8.68 -0.99
CA THR A 39 9.04 -7.85 0.19
C THR A 39 7.62 -8.11 0.67
N GLY A 40 7.37 -7.88 1.97
CA GLY A 40 6.10 -8.24 2.61
C GLY A 40 6.11 -9.70 3.09
N THR A 41 4.93 -10.23 3.37
CA THR A 41 4.81 -11.57 3.94
C THR A 41 4.92 -12.64 2.85
N ALA A 42 6.07 -13.30 2.78
CA ALA A 42 6.15 -14.64 2.20
C ALA A 42 5.40 -15.61 3.13
N ARG A 43 4.55 -16.47 2.58
CA ARG A 43 3.88 -17.55 3.31
C ARG A 43 4.32 -18.89 2.75
#